data_AF-A0A2J6Q0D5-F1
#
_entry.id   AF-A0A2J6Q0D5-F1
#
_cell.length_a   1.000
_cell.length_b   1.000
_cell.length_c   1.000
_cell.angle_alpha   90.00
_cell.angle_beta   90.00
_cell.angle_gamma   90.00
#
_symmetry.space_group_name_H-M   'P 1'
#
loop_
_entity.id
_entity.type
_entity.pdbx_description
1 polymer ?
#
loop_
_entity_poly.entity_id
_entity_poly.type
_entity_poly.pdbx_seq_one_letter_code
_entity_poly.pdbx_strand_id
1 'polypeptide(L)'
;MAFMLMRTHDPLTLKDALPDFSRTTHIFLPINDARNVSVAEGGSHWSLLLVSVIDGVAFHYDSLTPSNYNEAELATNKISTLLGRPLRFMNLEDSPQQENSSDCGVYVCIQMRHLLLKRLLSANAREKVSMSMGGKLVDASGGRKEMLKTIEGFRKEGERRRSQEDSRSSSPFAKGKTDSRSPPRIDS
;
A
#
# COMPACT_ATOMS: atom_id res chain seq x y z
N MET A 1 -4.70 -2.52 -5.31
CA MET A 1 -5.59 -3.42 -4.55
C MET A 1 -6.86 -2.70 -4.09
N ALA A 2 -6.78 -1.72 -3.18
CA ALA A 2 -7.96 -1.06 -2.60
C ALA A 2 -8.94 -0.49 -3.65
N PHE A 3 -8.45 0.26 -4.64
CA PHE A 3 -9.30 0.82 -5.70
C PHE A 3 -10.04 -0.27 -6.49
N MET A 4 -9.34 -1.29 -6.98
CA MET A 4 -9.98 -2.42 -7.69
C MET A 4 -11.02 -3.14 -6.82
N LEU A 5 -10.70 -3.35 -5.54
CA LEU A 5 -11.59 -3.98 -4.58
C LEU A 5 -12.88 -3.17 -4.34
N MET A 6 -12.78 -1.85 -4.23
CA MET A 6 -13.93 -0.97 -4.05
C MET A 6 -14.77 -0.83 -5.32
N ARG A 7 -14.15 -0.91 -6.50
CA ARG A 7 -14.83 -0.68 -7.78
C ARG A 7 -15.37 -1.94 -8.44
N THR A 8 -14.90 -3.14 -8.05
CA THR A 8 -15.46 -4.39 -8.57
C THR A 8 -16.87 -4.63 -8.03
N HIS A 9 -17.75 -5.19 -8.86
CA HIS A 9 -19.10 -5.53 -8.44
C HIS A 9 -19.07 -6.69 -7.43
N ASP A 10 -18.41 -7.78 -7.79
CA ASP A 10 -18.17 -8.93 -6.91
C ASP A 10 -16.68 -8.98 -6.50
N PRO A 11 -16.33 -8.83 -5.20
CA PRO A 11 -14.95 -8.91 -4.74
C PRO A 11 -14.32 -10.29 -4.96
N LEU A 12 -15.11 -11.36 -5.07
CA LEU A 12 -14.58 -12.71 -5.24
C LEU A 12 -13.91 -12.92 -6.60
N THR A 13 -14.28 -12.15 -7.61
CA THR A 13 -13.64 -12.20 -8.94
C THR A 13 -12.19 -11.71 -8.91
N LEU A 14 -11.77 -11.06 -7.83
CA LEU A 14 -10.39 -10.58 -7.68
C LEU A 14 -9.46 -11.62 -7.04
N LYS A 15 -9.96 -12.79 -6.61
CA LYS A 15 -9.14 -13.80 -5.92
C LYS A 15 -7.89 -14.20 -6.70
N ASP A 16 -8.01 -14.38 -8.01
CA ASP A 16 -6.89 -14.79 -8.86
C ASP A 16 -5.87 -13.65 -9.09
N ALA A 17 -6.27 -12.40 -8.88
CA ALA A 17 -5.44 -11.22 -9.06
C ALA A 17 -4.84 -10.69 -7.74
N LEU A 18 -5.28 -11.23 -6.60
CA LEU A 18 -4.86 -10.79 -5.26
C LEU A 18 -3.98 -11.86 -4.60
N PRO A 19 -3.12 -11.47 -3.64
CA PRO A 19 -2.32 -12.44 -2.90
C PRO A 19 -3.21 -13.38 -2.08
N ASP A 20 -2.68 -14.57 -1.78
CA ASP A 20 -3.31 -15.47 -0.81
C ASP A 20 -3.24 -14.85 0.60
N PHE A 21 -4.40 -14.70 1.24
CA PHE A 21 -4.54 -14.13 2.58
C PHE A 21 -4.55 -15.19 3.69
N SER A 22 -4.40 -16.48 3.37
CA SER A 22 -4.51 -17.61 4.33
C SER A 22 -3.60 -17.48 5.56
N ARG A 23 -2.44 -16.82 5.42
CA ARG A 23 -1.46 -16.58 6.49
C ARG A 23 -1.36 -15.12 6.93
N THR A 24 -2.22 -14.26 6.43
CA THR A 24 -2.16 -12.82 6.67
C THR A 24 -2.80 -12.46 8.01
N THR A 25 -2.06 -11.77 8.87
CA THR A 25 -2.60 -11.26 10.14
C THR A 25 -3.15 -9.85 10.01
N HIS A 26 -2.50 -9.00 9.21
CA HIS A 26 -2.86 -7.61 9.02
C HIS A 26 -2.75 -7.21 7.54
N ILE A 27 -3.67 -6.35 7.10
CA ILE A 27 -3.68 -5.80 5.74
C ILE A 27 -3.75 -4.28 5.85
N PHE A 28 -2.80 -3.60 5.23
CA PHE A 28 -2.83 -2.14 5.08
C PHE A 28 -3.39 -1.79 3.69
N LEU A 29 -4.45 -1.00 3.67
CA LEU A 29 -5.15 -0.57 2.47
C LEU A 29 -5.16 0.97 2.41
N PRO A 30 -4.39 1.58 1.50
CA PRO A 30 -4.57 3.00 1.18
C PRO A 30 -5.94 3.18 0.52
N ILE A 31 -6.78 4.04 1.09
CA ILE A 31 -8.12 4.36 0.59
C ILE A 31 -8.08 5.69 -0.14
N ASN A 32 -8.81 5.78 -1.25
CA ASN A 32 -8.94 6.97 -2.07
C ASN A 32 -10.37 7.08 -2.62
N ASP A 33 -10.85 8.31 -2.74
CA ASP A 33 -12.19 8.70 -3.16
C ASP A 33 -12.41 8.70 -4.69
N ALA A 34 -11.47 8.18 -5.48
CA ALA A 34 -11.65 8.02 -6.91
C ALA A 34 -12.91 7.18 -7.23
N ARG A 35 -13.77 7.73 -8.10
CA ARG A 35 -15.02 7.06 -8.51
C ARG A 35 -14.97 6.48 -9.91
N ASN A 36 -14.20 7.09 -10.81
CA ASN A 36 -14.17 6.70 -12.21
C ASN A 36 -12.93 5.85 -12.53
N VAL A 37 -13.16 4.61 -12.94
CA VAL A 37 -12.10 3.66 -13.34
C VAL A 37 -11.43 4.03 -14.66
N SER A 38 -12.07 4.85 -15.49
CA SER A 38 -11.54 5.28 -16.79
C SER A 38 -10.68 6.54 -16.69
N VAL A 39 -10.58 7.17 -15.51
CA VAL A 39 -9.81 8.41 -15.30
C VAL A 39 -8.60 8.06 -14.46
N ALA A 40 -7.42 8.18 -15.08
CA ALA A 40 -6.16 8.07 -14.37
C ALA A 40 -6.04 9.20 -13.34
N GLU A 41 -5.34 8.93 -12.22
CA GLU A 41 -5.07 9.91 -11.17
C GLU A 41 -6.34 10.58 -10.59
N GLY A 42 -7.48 9.90 -10.66
CA GLY A 42 -8.71 10.34 -10.02
C GLY A 42 -8.61 10.32 -8.48
N GLY A 43 -9.59 10.97 -7.85
CA GLY A 43 -9.63 11.12 -6.39
C GLY A 43 -8.88 12.36 -5.92
N SER A 44 -9.29 12.89 -4.78
CA SER A 44 -8.77 14.10 -4.16
C SER A 44 -8.13 13.86 -2.79
N HIS A 45 -8.47 12.75 -2.14
CA HIS A 45 -8.09 12.50 -0.76
C HIS A 45 -7.61 11.07 -0.50
N TRP A 46 -6.65 10.93 0.40
CA TRP A 46 -6.09 9.65 0.81
C TRP A 46 -6.29 9.43 2.30
N SER A 47 -6.71 8.23 2.67
CA SER A 47 -6.78 7.77 4.06
C SER A 47 -6.26 6.33 4.17
N LEU A 48 -6.16 5.81 5.38
CA LEU A 48 -5.61 4.47 5.63
C LEU A 48 -6.64 3.57 6.31
N LEU A 49 -6.84 2.37 5.77
CA LEU A 49 -7.56 1.29 6.43
C LEU A 49 -6.58 0.17 6.83
N LEU A 50 -6.50 -0.12 8.12
CA LEU A 50 -5.75 -1.24 8.68
C LEU A 50 -6.72 -2.34 9.11
N VAL A 51 -6.71 -3.47 8.40
CA VAL A 51 -7.51 -4.65 8.75
C VAL A 51 -6.68 -5.57 9.63
N SER A 52 -7.12 -5.80 10.87
CA SER A 52 -6.68 -6.95 11.67
C SER A 52 -7.56 -8.15 11.34
N VAL A 53 -6.99 -9.09 10.59
CA VAL A 53 -7.67 -10.34 10.18
C VAL A 53 -7.89 -11.25 11.38
N ILE A 54 -6.96 -11.22 12.34
CA ILE A 54 -7.01 -12.04 13.55
C ILE A 54 -8.06 -11.54 14.54
N ASP A 55 -8.27 -10.22 14.64
CA ASP A 55 -9.25 -9.63 15.55
C ASP A 55 -10.61 -9.39 14.88
N GLY A 56 -10.69 -9.49 13.56
CA GLY A 56 -11.91 -9.23 12.80
C GLY A 56 -12.33 -7.76 12.81
N VAL A 57 -11.36 -6.83 12.78
CA VAL A 57 -11.61 -5.38 12.89
C VAL A 57 -10.86 -4.63 11.79
N ALA A 58 -11.50 -3.62 11.19
CA ALA A 58 -10.90 -2.70 10.25
C ALA A 58 -10.87 -1.28 10.84
N PHE A 59 -9.67 -0.76 11.09
CA PHE A 59 -9.42 0.56 11.66
C PHE A 59 -9.17 1.58 10.56
N HIS A 60 -9.99 2.62 10.50
CA HIS A 60 -9.85 3.71 9.53
C HIS A 60 -9.20 4.93 10.17
N TYR A 61 -8.13 5.40 9.53
CA TYR A 61 -7.37 6.58 9.90
C TYR A 61 -7.48 7.63 8.80
N ASP A 62 -8.09 8.76 9.13
CA ASP A 62 -8.34 9.85 8.20
C ASP A 62 -7.74 11.15 8.74
N SER A 63 -6.84 11.77 7.97
CA SER A 63 -6.23 13.05 8.30
C SER A 63 -7.11 14.25 7.93
N LEU A 64 -8.22 14.02 7.23
CA LEU A 64 -9.24 15.01 6.89
C LEU A 64 -10.62 14.42 7.20
N THR A 65 -10.90 14.19 8.49
CA THR A 65 -12.17 13.60 8.90
C THR A 65 -13.34 14.53 8.54
N PRO A 66 -14.49 14.03 8.02
CA PRO A 66 -14.84 12.62 7.75
C PRO A 66 -14.72 12.21 6.26
N SER A 67 -13.76 12.76 5.51
CA SER A 67 -13.75 12.75 4.03
C SER A 67 -13.87 11.37 3.38
N ASN A 68 -13.20 10.34 3.89
CA ASN A 68 -13.18 8.99 3.30
C ASN A 68 -13.98 7.94 4.10
N TYR A 69 -14.91 8.35 4.95
CA TYR A 69 -15.67 7.41 5.80
C TYR A 69 -16.38 6.32 4.98
N ASN A 70 -17.17 6.72 3.97
CA ASN A 70 -17.98 5.79 3.19
C ASN A 70 -17.10 4.87 2.32
N GLU A 71 -16.01 5.40 1.79
CA GLU A 71 -15.02 4.68 1.00
C GLU A 71 -14.33 3.60 1.85
N ALA A 72 -13.96 3.94 3.07
CA ALA A 72 -13.33 3.01 4.01
C ALA A 72 -14.31 1.94 4.53
N GLU A 73 -15.57 2.31 4.78
CA GLU A 73 -16.63 1.36 5.14
C GLU A 73 -16.92 0.39 3.98
N LEU A 74 -17.03 0.90 2.74
CA LEU A 74 -17.19 0.08 1.55
C LEU A 74 -16.00 -0.89 1.36
N ALA A 75 -14.77 -0.39 1.51
CA ALA A 75 -13.58 -1.23 1.44
C ALA A 75 -13.59 -2.33 2.51
N THR A 76 -14.04 -2.01 3.73
CA THR A 76 -14.20 -2.97 4.83
C THR A 76 -15.21 -4.06 4.48
N ASN A 77 -16.35 -3.70 3.90
CA ASN A 77 -17.36 -4.67 3.47
C ASN A 77 -16.84 -5.57 2.35
N LYS A 78 -16.13 -5.01 1.36
CA LYS A 78 -15.57 -5.78 0.24
C LYS A 78 -14.47 -6.74 0.67
N ILE A 79 -13.56 -6.31 1.54
CA ILE A 79 -12.48 -7.17 2.06
C ILE A 79 -13.03 -8.23 3.02
N SER A 80 -14.07 -7.92 3.81
CA SER A 80 -14.81 -8.88 4.64
C SER A 80 -15.34 -10.06 3.80
N THR A 81 -16.01 -9.75 2.68
CA THR A 81 -16.48 -10.78 1.73
C THR A 81 -15.33 -11.57 1.12
N LEU A 82 -14.24 -10.91 0.71
CA LEU A 82 -13.08 -11.58 0.12
C LEU A 82 -12.42 -12.57 1.09
N LEU A 83 -12.30 -12.18 2.36
CA LEU A 83 -11.74 -13.02 3.42
C LEU A 83 -12.72 -14.09 3.91
N GLY A 84 -13.99 -14.01 3.54
CA GLY A 84 -15.05 -14.91 4.02
C GLY A 84 -15.27 -14.81 5.53
N ARG A 85 -15.04 -13.63 6.12
CA ARG A 85 -15.09 -13.40 7.57
C ARG A 85 -15.68 -12.03 7.87
N PRO A 86 -16.57 -11.91 8.87
CA PRO A 86 -17.11 -10.61 9.25
C PRO A 86 -16.01 -9.71 9.81
N LEU A 87 -16.00 -8.45 9.37
CA LEU A 87 -15.13 -7.41 9.91
C LEU A 87 -15.98 -6.30 10.53
N ARG A 88 -15.61 -5.87 11.73
CA ARG A 88 -16.16 -4.67 12.35
C ARG A 88 -15.41 -3.44 11.87
N PHE A 89 -16.12 -2.49 11.27
CA PHE A 89 -15.55 -1.19 10.91
C PHE A 89 -15.38 -0.30 12.15
N MET A 90 -14.24 0.35 12.28
CA MET A 90 -13.93 1.32 13.33
C MET A 90 -13.31 2.57 12.70
N ASN A 91 -14.08 3.66 12.67
CA ASN A 91 -13.55 4.97 12.30
C ASN A 91 -12.85 5.61 13.51
N LEU A 92 -11.54 5.86 13.42
CA LEU A 92 -10.77 6.42 14.54
C LEU A 92 -10.80 7.95 14.51
N GLU A 93 -11.64 8.52 15.37
CA GLU A 93 -11.84 9.97 15.52
C GLU A 93 -10.60 10.70 16.07
N ASP A 94 -9.69 9.97 16.73
CA ASP A 94 -8.46 10.50 17.31
C ASP A 94 -7.26 10.43 16.36
N SER A 95 -7.51 10.24 15.06
CA SER A 95 -6.47 10.26 14.03
C SER A 95 -5.85 11.66 13.90
N PRO A 96 -4.52 11.79 13.76
CA PRO A 96 -3.87 13.08 13.53
C PRO A 96 -4.43 13.79 12.29
N GLN A 97 -4.88 15.04 12.46
CA GLN A 97 -5.47 15.85 11.39
C GLN A 97 -4.39 16.69 10.70
N GLN A 98 -4.48 16.79 9.37
CA GLN A 98 -3.57 17.61 8.57
C GLN A 98 -3.97 19.09 8.60
N GLU A 99 -2.97 19.98 8.47
CA GLU A 99 -3.20 21.43 8.48
C GLU A 99 -3.35 22.04 7.08
N ASN A 100 -3.09 21.28 6.01
CA ASN A 100 -3.16 21.74 4.62
C ASN A 100 -3.96 20.78 3.73
N SER A 101 -4.11 21.05 2.44
CA SER A 101 -4.93 20.24 1.52
C SER A 101 -4.19 19.12 0.78
N SER A 102 -2.90 18.89 1.03
CA SER A 102 -2.05 18.06 0.16
C SER A 102 -1.23 16.97 0.88
N ASP A 103 -1.23 16.96 2.21
CA ASP A 103 -0.42 16.05 3.01
C ASP A 103 -1.10 14.71 3.31
N CYS A 104 -2.35 14.49 2.92
CA CYS A 104 -3.10 13.26 3.24
C CYS A 104 -2.33 11.97 2.88
N GLY A 105 -1.72 11.90 1.69
CA GLY A 105 -0.88 10.76 1.30
C GLY A 105 0.39 10.61 2.14
N VAL A 106 0.96 11.72 2.64
CA VAL A 106 2.11 11.70 3.56
C VAL A 106 1.69 11.14 4.92
N TYR A 107 0.52 11.54 5.42
CA TYR A 107 -0.08 11.02 6.65
C TYR A 107 -0.31 9.51 6.54
N VAL A 108 -0.87 9.02 5.44
CA VAL A 108 -1.06 7.57 5.19
C VAL A 108 0.25 6.80 5.38
N CYS A 109 1.34 7.25 4.75
CA CYS A 109 2.64 6.58 4.84
C CYS A 109 3.25 6.64 6.25
N ILE A 110 3.19 7.80 6.92
CA ILE A 110 3.73 7.95 8.28
C ILE A 110 2.94 7.08 9.27
N GLN A 111 1.61 7.09 9.18
CA GLN A 111 0.74 6.28 10.04
C GLN A 111 0.99 4.79 9.81
N MET A 112 1.06 4.34 8.54
CA MET A 112 1.39 2.96 8.19
C MET A 112 2.72 2.52 8.80
N ARG A 113 3.77 3.33 8.64
CA ARG A 113 5.10 3.04 9.21
C ARG A 113 5.05 2.97 10.74
N HIS A 114 4.35 3.90 11.40
CA HIS A 114 4.22 3.91 12.85
C HIS A 114 3.49 2.66 13.36
N LEU A 115 2.31 2.37 12.80
CA LEU A 115 1.50 1.21 13.17
C LEU A 115 2.29 -0.09 12.96
N LEU A 116 2.97 -0.24 11.82
CA LEU A 116 3.76 -1.43 11.57
C LEU A 116 4.93 -1.58 12.56
N LEU A 117 5.81 -0.58 12.63
CA LEU A 117 7.09 -0.72 13.34
C LEU A 117 6.97 -0.54 14.86
N LYS A 118 6.03 0.29 15.33
CA LYS A 118 5.93 0.70 16.74
C LYS A 118 4.70 0.13 17.46
N ARG A 119 3.80 -0.53 16.74
CA ARG A 119 2.63 -1.19 17.32
C ARG A 119 2.64 -2.68 17.03
N LEU A 120 2.59 -3.07 15.75
CA LEU A 120 2.40 -4.46 15.37
C LEU A 120 3.66 -5.31 15.56
N LEU A 121 4.83 -4.83 15.11
CA LEU A 121 6.07 -5.61 15.19
C LEU A 121 6.78 -5.53 16.54
N SER A 122 6.46 -4.53 17.37
CA SER A 122 7.03 -4.37 18.70
C SER A 122 6.22 -5.05 19.79
N ALA A 123 5.02 -5.53 19.48
CA ALA A 123 4.15 -6.17 20.45
C ALA A 123 4.54 -7.63 20.67
N ASN A 124 4.53 -8.05 21.93
CA ASN A 124 4.61 -9.46 22.27
C ASN A 124 3.29 -10.15 21.92
N ALA A 125 3.32 -11.44 21.57
CA ALA A 125 2.16 -12.21 21.12
C ALA A 125 0.96 -12.28 22.11
N ARG A 126 1.13 -11.79 23.35
CA ARG A 126 0.10 -11.78 24.40
C ARG A 126 -0.38 -10.38 24.79
N GLU A 127 0.19 -9.33 24.22
CA GLU A 127 -0.12 -7.96 24.61
C GLU A 127 -1.21 -7.36 23.73
N LYS A 128 -2.18 -6.69 24.38
CA LYS A 128 -3.15 -5.88 23.65
C LYS A 128 -2.47 -4.61 23.16
N VAL A 129 -2.55 -4.38 21.85
CA VAL A 129 -1.96 -3.22 21.21
C VAL A 129 -3.03 -2.17 20.99
N SER A 130 -2.83 -0.97 21.53
CA SER A 130 -3.69 0.16 21.19
C SER A 130 -3.43 0.61 19.76
N MET A 131 -4.51 0.67 18.98
CA MET A 131 -4.53 1.14 17.60
C MET A 131 -4.80 2.65 17.48
N SER A 132 -5.01 3.34 18.61
CA SER A 132 -5.20 4.79 18.69
C SER A 132 -3.94 5.55 18.25
N MET A 133 -4.17 6.64 17.52
CA MET A 133 -3.15 7.61 17.11
C MET A 133 -3.34 8.97 17.80
N GLY A 134 -4.25 9.05 18.78
CA GLY A 134 -4.49 10.24 19.60
C GLY A 134 -3.21 10.77 20.25
N GLY A 135 -3.02 12.08 20.16
CA GLY A 135 -1.84 12.77 20.70
C GLY A 135 -0.53 12.49 19.97
N LYS A 136 -0.55 11.80 18.82
CA LYS A 136 0.63 11.65 17.96
C LYS A 136 0.78 12.87 17.05
N LEU A 137 1.93 13.53 17.13
CA LEU A 137 2.29 14.58 16.19
C LEU A 137 2.88 13.96 14.92
N VAL A 138 2.46 14.48 13.77
CA VAL A 138 2.92 14.04 12.45
C VAL A 138 3.75 15.15 11.82
N ASP A 139 5.05 14.89 11.63
CA ASP A 139 5.93 15.78 10.86
C ASP A 139 5.83 15.46 9.36
N ALA A 140 4.84 16.06 8.71
CA ALA A 140 4.62 15.85 7.28
C ALA A 140 5.77 16.42 6.41
N SER A 141 6.38 17.53 6.82
CA SER A 141 7.52 18.13 6.09
C SER A 141 8.74 17.22 6.12
N GLY A 142 9.08 16.68 7.30
CA GLY A 142 10.10 15.65 7.46
C GLY A 142 9.77 14.39 6.67
N GLY A 143 8.51 13.94 6.72
CA GLY A 143 8.01 12.81 5.95
C GLY A 143 8.22 12.97 4.44
N ARG A 144 7.87 14.13 3.87
CA ARG A 144 8.12 14.44 2.44
C ARG A 144 9.61 14.36 2.08
N LYS A 145 10.47 14.93 2.92
CA LYS A 145 11.93 14.89 2.72
C LYS A 145 12.47 13.46 2.77
N GLU A 146 11.99 12.65 3.71
CA GLU A 146 12.36 11.22 3.86
C GLU A 146 11.95 10.41 2.62
N MET A 147 10.72 10.61 2.13
CA MET A 147 10.21 9.95 0.92
C MET A 147 11.03 10.32 -0.32
N LEU A 148 11.28 11.60 -0.55
CA LEU A 148 12.11 12.06 -1.66
C LEU A 148 13.52 11.46 -1.61
N LYS A 149 14.13 11.44 -0.42
CA LYS A 149 15.45 10.82 -0.22
C LYS A 149 15.43 9.32 -0.55
N THR A 150 14.36 8.62 -0.18
CA THR A 150 14.18 7.19 -0.44
C THR A 150 14.04 6.92 -1.94
N ILE A 151 13.15 7.66 -2.62
CA ILE A 151 12.94 7.57 -4.07
C ILE A 151 14.26 7.82 -4.82
N GLU A 152 14.98 8.87 -4.45
CA GLU A 152 16.25 9.24 -5.07
C GLU A 152 17.33 8.18 -4.82
N GLY A 153 17.35 7.56 -3.64
CA GLY A 153 18.22 6.42 -3.33
C GLY A 153 17.98 5.24 -4.27
N PHE A 154 16.72 4.85 -4.47
CA PHE A 154 16.36 3.79 -5.41
C PHE A 154 16.67 4.14 -6.86
N ARG A 155 16.46 5.41 -7.27
CA ARG A 155 16.81 5.88 -8.63
C ARG A 155 18.30 5.69 -8.90
N LYS A 156 19.17 6.17 -8.00
CA LYS A 156 20.64 6.04 -8.11
C LYS A 156 21.10 4.59 -8.13
N GLU A 157 20.50 3.74 -7.29
CA GLU A 157 20.79 2.31 -7.28
C GLU A 157 20.41 1.64 -8.61
N GLY A 158 19.24 1.97 -9.18
CA GLY A 158 18.82 1.48 -10.49
C GLY A 158 19.75 1.91 -11.63
N GLU A 159 20.27 3.14 -11.59
CA GLU A 159 21.25 3.64 -12.57
C GLU A 159 22.60 2.93 -12.47
N ARG A 160 23.05 2.62 -11.25
CA ARG A 160 24.27 1.83 -11.03
C ARG A 160 24.13 0.41 -11.58
N ARG A 161 22.98 -0.23 -11.40
CA ARG A 161 22.74 -1.60 -11.91
C ARG A 161 22.76 -1.64 -13.44
N ARG A 162 22.05 -0.71 -14.09
CA ARG A 162 22.03 -0.61 -15.57
C ARG A 162 23.41 -0.33 -16.15
N SER A 163 24.15 0.62 -15.59
CA SER A 163 25.50 0.93 -16.07
C SER A 163 26.50 -0.21 -15.87
N GLN A 164 26.35 -1.03 -14.81
CA GLN A 164 27.15 -2.26 -14.65
C GLN A 164 26.76 -3.35 -15.66
N GLU A 165 25.48 -3.49 -16.01
CA GLU A 165 25.04 -4.40 -17.07
C GLU A 165 25.58 -3.99 -18.44
N ASP A 166 25.47 -2.70 -18.78
CA ASP A 166 25.98 -2.14 -20.05
C ASP A 166 27.52 -2.25 -20.15
N SER A 167 28.22 -2.08 -19.02
CA SER A 167 29.69 -2.24 -18.98
C SER A 167 30.12 -3.70 -19.12
N ARG A 168 29.31 -4.65 -18.63
CA ARG A 168 29.55 -6.10 -18.80
C ARG A 168 29.25 -6.58 -20.21
N SER A 169 28.22 -6.04 -20.87
CA SER A 169 27.91 -6.35 -22.26
C SER A 169 28.87 -5.70 -23.27
N SER A 170 29.56 -4.64 -22.86
CA SER A 170 30.54 -3.92 -23.70
C SER A 170 32.00 -4.38 -23.51
N SER A 171 32.25 -5.42 -22.72
CA SER A 171 33.61 -5.96 -22.53
C SER A 171 34.15 -6.53 -23.84
N PRO A 172 35.33 -6.09 -24.34
CA PRO A 172 35.92 -6.61 -25.58
C PRO A 172 36.44 -8.05 -25.46
N PHE A 173 36.41 -8.64 -24.27
CA PHE A 173 36.91 -9.99 -23.98
C PHE A 173 35.79 -11.03 -23.91
N ALA A 174 35.01 -11.15 -24.99
CA ALA A 174 34.16 -12.32 -25.25
C ALA A 174 33.96 -12.54 -26.76
N LYS A 175 35.02 -12.42 -27.56
CA LYS A 175 35.07 -13.02 -28.90
C LYS A 175 35.67 -14.42 -28.79
N GLY A 176 34.81 -15.40 -28.50
CA GLY A 176 35.23 -16.80 -28.44
C GLY A 176 34.04 -17.75 -28.38
N LYS A 177 33.69 -18.29 -29.55
CA LYS A 177 32.70 -19.34 -29.85
C LYS A 177 31.23 -18.93 -29.95
N THR A 178 30.84 -18.79 -31.21
CA THR A 178 29.51 -19.00 -31.78
C THR A 178 28.87 -20.29 -31.25
N ASP A 179 27.67 -20.19 -30.68
CA ASP A 179 26.64 -21.22 -30.86
C ASP A 179 25.27 -20.54 -30.96
N SER A 180 24.60 -20.87 -32.06
CA SER A 180 23.31 -20.35 -32.50
C SER A 180 22.19 -20.65 -31.50
N ARG A 181 21.41 -19.63 -31.13
CA ARG A 181 20.06 -19.80 -30.59
C ARG A 181 19.11 -18.82 -31.26
N SER A 182 18.54 -19.24 -32.38
CA SER A 182 17.39 -18.58 -32.98
C SER A 182 16.17 -18.72 -32.05
N PRO A 183 15.28 -17.71 -31.95
CA PRO A 183 14.05 -17.82 -31.18
C PRO A 183 13.06 -18.81 -31.83
N PRO A 184 12.21 -19.52 -31.05
CA PRO A 184 11.18 -20.38 -31.62
C PRO A 184 10.14 -19.53 -32.36
N ARG A 185 9.83 -19.90 -33.62
CA ARG A 185 8.65 -19.40 -34.34
C ARG A 185 7.45 -20.26 -33.96
N ILE A 186 6.32 -19.60 -33.69
CA ILE A 186 5.02 -20.24 -33.50
C ILE A 186 4.39 -20.32 -34.89
N ASP A 187 4.14 -21.53 -35.38
CA ASP A 187 3.33 -21.76 -36.58
C ASP A 187 1.84 -21.56 -36.25
N SER A 188 1.10 -21.05 -37.24
CA SER A 188 -0.34 -20.76 -37.19
C SER A 188 -1.20 -22.02 -37.19
#